data_AF-A0A2D9EVF7-F1
#
_entry.id   AF-A0A2D9EVF7-F1
#
_cell.length_a   1.000
_cell.length_b   1.000
_cell.length_c   1.000
_cell.angle_alpha   90.00
_cell.angle_beta   90.00
_cell.angle_gamma   90.00
#
_symmetry.space_group_name_H-M   'P 1'
#
loop_
_entity.id
_entity.type
_entity.pdbx_description
1 polymer ?
#
loop_
_entity_poly.entity_id
_entity_poly.type
_entity_poly.pdbx_seq_one_letter_code
_entity_poly.pdbx_strand_id
1 'polypeptide(L)'
;MAYNGDMEEIWQTAETWLVLNAVLAGLGVLIVRGHPLSILAGALASPITSLNPALAAGWFAGYAQIKVDGPTGGDAQEFLVLDDFSLLWRNRVGKVLMVTMMGNLGSSIGAWLAGGAIFMQLFG
;
A
#
# COMPACT_ATOMS: atom_id res chain seq x y z
N MET A 1 15.84 -25.29 -14.63
CA MET A 1 14.70 -26.21 -14.54
C MET A 1 13.46 -25.42 -14.97
N ALA A 2 13.49 -24.98 -16.23
CA ALA A 2 12.56 -23.99 -16.75
C ALA A 2 11.29 -24.69 -17.22
N TYR A 3 10.16 -24.33 -16.60
CA TYR A 3 8.81 -24.54 -17.08
C TYR A 3 8.40 -26.00 -17.27
N ASN A 4 8.10 -26.67 -16.16
CA ASN A 4 7.40 -27.96 -16.16
C ASN A 4 5.89 -27.82 -15.97
N GLY A 5 5.25 -26.70 -16.34
CA GLY A 5 3.78 -26.60 -16.40
C GLY A 5 3.04 -27.02 -15.11
N ASP A 6 3.72 -27.02 -13.96
CA ASP A 6 3.12 -27.37 -12.69
C ASP A 6 2.27 -26.19 -12.24
N MET A 7 0.96 -26.34 -12.40
CA MET A 7 -0.03 -25.35 -11.97
C MET A 7 0.14 -25.00 -10.48
N GLU A 8 0.75 -25.91 -9.71
CA GLU A 8 1.07 -25.72 -8.29
C GLU A 8 2.16 -24.66 -8.06
N GLU A 9 3.21 -24.60 -8.89
CA GLU A 9 4.27 -23.58 -8.77
C GLU A 9 3.75 -22.18 -9.12
N ILE A 10 2.90 -22.09 -10.14
CA ILE A 10 2.23 -20.83 -10.53
C ILE A 10 1.36 -20.33 -9.38
N TRP A 11 0.65 -21.25 -8.72
CA TRP A 11 -0.21 -20.91 -7.60
C TRP A 11 0.59 -20.41 -6.39
N GLN A 12 1.68 -21.11 -6.03
CA GLN A 12 2.56 -20.68 -4.94
C GLN A 12 3.21 -19.31 -5.22
N THR A 13 3.63 -19.07 -6.47
CA THR A 13 4.18 -17.79 -6.93
C THR A 13 3.15 -16.68 -6.79
N ALA A 14 1.91 -16.93 -7.26
CA ALA A 14 0.82 -15.97 -7.18
C ALA A 14 0.45 -15.66 -5.72
N GLU A 15 0.31 -16.68 -4.87
CA GLU A 15 0.03 -16.53 -3.44
C GLU A 15 1.10 -15.70 -2.74
N THR A 16 2.38 -16.02 -2.98
CA THR A 16 3.51 -15.28 -2.40
C THR A 16 3.46 -13.80 -2.79
N TRP A 17 3.19 -13.52 -4.08
CA TRP A 17 3.04 -12.15 -4.57
C TRP A 17 1.85 -11.42 -3.95
N LEU A 18 0.67 -12.05 -3.96
CA LEU A 18 -0.58 -11.51 -3.41
C LEU A 18 -0.42 -11.16 -1.92
N VAL A 19 0.08 -12.10 -1.13
CA VAL A 19 0.21 -11.95 0.33
C VAL A 19 1.23 -10.87 0.68
N LEU A 20 2.42 -10.87 0.07
CA LEU A 20 3.45 -9.89 0.39
C LEU A 20 3.02 -8.46 0.04
N ASN A 21 2.41 -8.27 -1.13
CA ASN A 21 1.89 -6.96 -1.54
C ASN A 21 0.79 -6.48 -0.58
N ALA A 22 -0.21 -7.31 -0.32
CA ALA A 22 -1.33 -6.97 0.55
C ALA A 22 -0.88 -6.64 1.98
N VAL A 23 -0.02 -7.49 2.56
CA VAL A 23 0.47 -7.32 3.93
C VAL A 23 1.32 -6.07 4.06
N LEU A 24 2.29 -5.84 3.15
CA LEU A 24 3.19 -4.71 3.27
C LEU A 24 2.49 -3.37 2.98
N ALA A 25 1.57 -3.33 2.01
CA ALA A 25 0.73 -2.14 1.81
C ALA A 25 -0.14 -1.85 3.03
N GLY A 26 -0.79 -2.87 3.60
CA GLY A 26 -1.58 -2.73 4.83
C GLY A 26 -0.74 -2.28 6.03
N LEU A 27 0.46 -2.86 6.20
CA LEU A 27 1.41 -2.46 7.25
C LEU A 27 1.88 -1.01 7.09
N GLY A 28 2.13 -0.56 5.86
CA GLY A 28 2.45 0.84 5.58
C GLY A 28 1.36 1.78 6.10
N VAL A 29 0.09 1.49 5.78
CA VAL A 29 -1.05 2.27 6.28
C VAL A 29 -1.20 2.15 7.81
N LEU A 30 -0.92 0.99 8.39
CA LEU A 30 -0.98 0.77 9.83
C LEU A 30 0.08 1.59 10.59
N ILE A 31 1.30 1.69 10.07
CA ILE A 31 2.40 2.47 10.67
C ILE A 31 1.99 3.93 10.86
N VAL A 32 1.25 4.49 9.89
CA VAL A 32 0.75 5.87 9.97
C VAL A 32 -0.52 6.03 10.79
N ARG A 33 -0.97 4.95 11.45
CA ARG A 33 -2.22 4.87 12.20
C ARG A 33 -3.42 5.27 11.32
N GLY A 34 -3.40 4.82 10.08
CA GLY A 34 -4.54 4.94 9.17
C GLY A 34 -5.76 4.19 9.72
N HIS A 35 -6.94 4.60 9.27
CA HIS A 35 -8.18 3.95 9.68
C HIS A 35 -8.20 2.47 9.24
N PRO A 36 -8.81 1.54 10.00
CA PRO A 36 -8.86 0.12 9.63
C PRO A 36 -9.41 -0.13 8.23
N LEU A 37 -10.43 0.64 7.80
CA LEU A 37 -10.96 0.55 6.43
C LEU A 37 -9.94 0.95 5.36
N SER A 38 -9.05 1.89 5.66
CA SER A 38 -7.96 2.30 4.75
C SER A 38 -6.88 1.22 4.65
N ILE A 39 -6.59 0.53 5.75
CA ILE A 39 -5.67 -0.62 5.77
C ILE A 39 -6.22 -1.71 4.85
N LEU A 40 -7.49 -2.07 5.00
CA LEU A 40 -8.15 -3.08 4.17
C LEU A 40 -8.20 -2.65 2.71
N ALA A 41 -8.56 -1.39 2.43
CA ALA A 41 -8.59 -0.88 1.06
C ALA A 41 -7.22 -0.94 0.37
N GLY A 42 -6.15 -0.51 1.06
CA GLY A 42 -4.79 -0.58 0.54
C GLY A 42 -4.30 -2.02 0.34
N ALA A 43 -4.56 -2.89 1.32
CA ALA A 43 -4.17 -4.30 1.25
C ALA A 43 -4.86 -5.05 0.10
N LEU A 44 -6.16 -4.82 -0.11
CA LEU A 44 -6.91 -5.45 -1.19
C LEU A 44 -6.56 -4.87 -2.56
N ALA A 45 -6.30 -3.56 -2.63
CA ALA A 45 -5.91 -2.91 -3.87
C ALA A 45 -4.49 -3.31 -4.31
N SER A 46 -3.57 -3.48 -3.37
CA SER A 46 -2.14 -3.64 -3.66
C SER A 46 -1.81 -4.74 -4.68
N PRO A 47 -2.29 -5.99 -4.53
CA PRO A 47 -2.02 -7.04 -5.51
C PRO A 47 -2.53 -6.72 -6.92
N ILE A 48 -3.69 -6.05 -7.02
CA ILE A 48 -4.28 -5.63 -8.29
C ILE A 48 -3.46 -4.49 -8.90
N THR A 49 -3.03 -3.53 -8.08
CA THR A 49 -2.25 -2.38 -8.55
C THR A 49 -0.84 -2.78 -8.97
N SER A 50 -0.22 -3.77 -8.32
CA SER A 50 1.11 -4.24 -8.73
C SER A 50 1.12 -4.91 -10.11
N LEU A 51 -0.04 -5.32 -10.64
CA LEU A 51 -0.21 -5.79 -12.02
C LEU A 51 -0.41 -4.64 -13.03
N ASN A 52 -0.78 -3.44 -12.56
CA ASN A 52 -1.02 -2.28 -13.41
C ASN A 52 -0.29 -1.05 -12.85
N PRO A 53 0.87 -0.67 -13.42
CA PRO A 53 1.67 0.45 -12.92
C PRO A 53 0.96 1.82 -12.97
N ALA A 54 -0.17 1.94 -13.67
CA ALA A 54 -0.99 3.16 -13.66
C ALA A 54 -1.84 3.31 -12.39
N LEU A 55 -1.98 2.26 -11.57
CA LEU A 55 -2.73 2.27 -10.32
C LEU A 55 -1.78 2.17 -9.13
N ALA A 56 -2.11 2.89 -8.06
CA ALA A 56 -1.30 2.91 -6.85
C ALA A 56 -2.14 2.49 -5.63
N ALA A 57 -1.72 1.47 -4.90
CA ALA A 57 -2.44 0.91 -3.74
C ALA A 57 -2.81 1.99 -2.70
N GLY A 58 -1.91 2.92 -2.49
CA GLY A 58 -2.07 4.05 -1.59
C GLY A 58 -3.19 5.01 -2.00
N TRP A 59 -3.53 5.13 -3.29
CA TRP A 59 -4.67 5.97 -3.69
C TRP A 59 -5.99 5.41 -3.18
N PHE A 60 -6.14 4.07 -3.18
CA PHE A 60 -7.32 3.41 -2.63
C PHE A 60 -7.36 3.55 -1.10
N ALA A 61 -6.22 3.36 -0.43
CA ALA A 61 -6.12 3.59 1.02
C ALA A 61 -6.41 5.05 1.40
N GLY A 62 -5.85 6.01 0.67
CA GLY A 62 -6.05 7.44 0.86
C GLY A 62 -7.48 7.86 0.60
N TYR A 63 -8.11 7.34 -0.46
CA TYR A 63 -9.52 7.57 -0.73
C TYR A 63 -10.42 7.03 0.37
N ALA A 64 -10.17 5.81 0.84
CA ALA A 64 -10.87 5.24 1.99
C ALA A 64 -10.68 6.11 3.23
N GLN A 65 -9.47 6.62 3.48
CA GLN A 65 -9.19 7.53 4.59
C GLN A 65 -9.99 8.82 4.49
N ILE A 66 -10.06 9.44 3.31
CA ILE A 66 -10.86 10.65 3.07
C ILE A 66 -12.35 10.38 3.34
N LYS A 67 -12.84 9.19 2.98
CA LYS A 67 -14.25 8.83 3.18
C LYS A 67 -14.62 8.63 4.64
N VAL A 68 -13.71 8.09 5.45
CA VAL A 68 -13.99 7.71 6.85
C VAL A 68 -13.55 8.78 7.86
N ASP A 69 -12.46 9.49 7.57
CA ASP A 69 -11.86 10.53 8.40
C ASP A 69 -11.40 11.70 7.51
N GLY A 70 -12.37 12.26 6.79
CA GLY A 70 -12.14 13.33 5.84
C GLY A 70 -11.65 14.61 6.50
N PRO A 71 -10.72 15.35 5.86
CA PRO A 71 -10.28 16.65 6.35
C PRO A 71 -11.37 17.70 6.19
N THR A 72 -11.43 18.64 7.13
CA THR A 72 -12.28 19.82 7.06
C THR A 72 -11.58 20.97 6.31
N GLY A 73 -12.32 22.03 5.98
CA GLY A 73 -11.73 23.24 5.40
C GLY A 73 -10.69 23.89 6.33
N GLY A 74 -10.91 23.82 7.65
CA GLY A 74 -9.94 24.30 8.64
C GLY A 74 -8.67 23.46 8.66
N ASP A 75 -8.79 22.13 8.60
CA ASP A 75 -7.64 21.23 8.51
C ASP A 75 -6.80 21.52 7.26
N ALA A 76 -7.46 21.79 6.12
CA ALA A 76 -6.79 22.15 4.88
C ALA A 76 -6.09 23.51 4.96
N GLN A 77 -6.73 24.52 5.55
CA GLN A 77 -6.11 25.84 5.71
C GLN A 77 -4.87 25.76 6.62
N GLU A 78 -4.96 25.05 7.74
CA GLU A 78 -3.82 24.80 8.64
C GLU A 78 -2.70 24.05 7.89
N PHE A 79 -3.04 23.00 7.16
CA PHE A 79 -2.06 22.21 6.42
C PHE A 79 -1.39 22.99 5.27
N LEU A 80 -2.06 23.97 4.66
CA LEU A 80 -1.46 24.79 3.59
C LEU A 80 -0.37 25.73 4.10
N VAL A 81 -0.42 26.14 5.38
CA VAL A 81 0.64 26.96 5.99
C VAL A 81 1.89 26.11 6.21
N LEU A 82 1.71 24.82 6.53
CA LEU A 82 2.73 23.78 6.67
C LEU A 82 4.01 24.24 7.39
N ASP A 83 3.84 24.86 8.56
CA ASP A 83 4.92 25.40 9.38
C ASP A 83 5.65 24.34 10.21
N ASP A 84 5.04 23.18 10.42
CA ASP A 84 5.62 22.06 11.17
C ASP A 84 5.38 20.70 10.48
N PHE A 85 6.44 19.90 10.33
CA PHE A 85 6.35 18.52 9.84
C PHE A 85 5.46 17.62 10.71
N SER A 86 5.27 17.96 11.98
CA SER A 86 4.36 17.24 12.88
C SER A 86 2.91 17.27 12.40
N LEU A 87 2.53 18.25 11.58
CA LEU A 87 1.21 18.34 10.93
C LEU A 87 0.90 17.12 10.06
N LEU A 88 1.92 16.47 9.47
CA LEU A 88 1.73 15.25 8.67
C LEU A 88 1.08 14.10 9.47
N TRP A 89 1.25 14.11 10.80
CA TRP A 89 0.74 13.07 11.70
C TRP A 89 -0.47 13.51 12.51
N ARG A 90 -0.54 14.80 12.83
CA ARG A 90 -1.58 15.37 13.71
C ARG A 90 -2.80 15.84 12.95
N ASN A 91 -2.62 16.40 11.75
CA ASN A 91 -3.70 16.94 10.94
C ASN A 91 -4.27 15.87 9.99
N ARG A 92 -5.58 15.94 9.70
CA ARG A 92 -6.28 14.96 8.87
C ARG A 92 -5.79 14.95 7.42
N VAL A 93 -5.46 16.11 6.85
CA VAL A 93 -4.88 16.21 5.50
C VAL A 93 -3.54 15.51 5.45
N GLY A 94 -2.67 15.81 6.43
CA GLY A 94 -1.39 15.15 6.60
C GLY A 94 -1.53 13.64 6.70
N LYS A 95 -2.48 13.18 7.50
CA LYS A 95 -2.76 11.75 7.68
C LYS A 95 -3.20 11.06 6.39
N VAL A 96 -4.07 11.68 5.60
CA VAL A 96 -4.47 11.15 4.28
C VAL A 96 -3.25 11.02 3.34
N LEU A 97 -2.38 12.04 3.31
CA LEU A 97 -1.17 12.00 2.49
C LEU A 97 -0.20 10.90 2.96
N MET A 98 0.00 10.79 4.27
CA MET A 98 0.83 9.75 4.87
C MET A 98 0.30 8.35 4.62
N VAL A 99 -1.01 8.13 4.73
CA VAL A 99 -1.68 6.86 4.38
C VAL A 99 -1.45 6.51 2.91
N THR A 100 -1.61 7.50 2.03
CA THR A 100 -1.40 7.31 0.59
C THR A 100 0.06 6.96 0.29
N MET A 101 1.00 7.71 0.87
CA MET A 101 2.43 7.52 0.65
C MET A 101 2.90 6.17 1.19
N MET A 102 2.55 5.84 2.44
CA MET A 102 2.99 4.58 3.05
C MET A 102 2.32 3.35 2.44
N GLY A 103 1.05 3.46 2.01
CA GLY A 103 0.41 2.39 1.24
C GLY A 103 1.14 2.11 -0.08
N ASN A 104 1.57 3.15 -0.78
CA ASN A 104 2.38 3.01 -2.01
C ASN A 104 3.76 2.40 -1.72
N LEU A 105 4.46 2.92 -0.71
CA LEU A 105 5.78 2.39 -0.31
C LEU A 105 5.69 0.92 0.11
N GLY A 106 4.70 0.57 0.92
CA GLY A 106 4.45 -0.81 1.32
C GLY A 106 4.21 -1.73 0.11
N SER A 107 3.37 -1.29 -0.83
CA SER A 107 3.12 -2.03 -2.08
C SER A 107 4.39 -2.19 -2.93
N SER A 108 5.20 -1.13 -3.09
CA SER A 108 6.45 -1.19 -3.86
C SER A 108 7.47 -2.13 -3.23
N ILE A 109 7.64 -2.08 -1.91
CA ILE A 109 8.52 -3.01 -1.18
C ILE A 109 7.98 -4.44 -1.32
N GLY A 110 6.67 -4.64 -1.23
CA GLY A 110 6.05 -5.95 -1.42
C GLY A 110 6.30 -6.53 -2.81
N ALA A 111 6.18 -5.72 -3.86
CA ALA A 111 6.48 -6.14 -5.23
C ALA A 111 7.97 -6.53 -5.39
N TRP A 112 8.90 -5.76 -4.81
CA TRP A 112 10.33 -6.08 -4.88
C TRP A 112 10.70 -7.36 -4.11
N LEU A 113 10.17 -7.52 -2.89
CA LEU A 113 10.42 -8.72 -2.08
C LEU A 113 9.77 -9.96 -2.70
N ALA A 114 8.54 -9.84 -3.21
CA ALA A 114 7.88 -10.93 -3.90
C ALA A 114 8.64 -11.32 -5.18
N GLY A 115 9.04 -10.34 -6.00
CA GLY A 115 9.85 -10.58 -7.19
C GLY A 115 11.17 -11.26 -6.87
N GLY A 116 11.85 -10.84 -5.79
CA GLY A 116 13.07 -11.48 -5.30
C GLY A 116 12.84 -12.92 -4.80
N ALA A 117 11.77 -13.17 -4.04
CA ALA A 117 11.43 -14.49 -3.55
C ALA A 117 11.13 -15.47 -4.69
N ILE A 118 10.37 -15.02 -5.69
CA ILE A 118 10.07 -15.80 -6.90
C ILE A 118 11.34 -16.05 -7.71
N PHE A 119 12.21 -15.04 -7.86
CA PHE A 119 13.50 -15.21 -8.53
C PHE A 119 14.37 -16.29 -7.86
N MET A 120 14.45 -16.27 -6.52
CA MET A 120 15.18 -17.30 -5.76
C MET A 120 14.54 -18.68 -5.87
N GLN A 121 13.21 -18.78 -5.98
CA GLN A 121 12.54 -20.07 -6.21
C GLN A 121 12.81 -20.64 -7.61
N LEU A 122 12.91 -19.77 -8.63
CA LEU A 122 13.08 -20.19 -10.02
C LEU A 122 14.54 -20.47 -10.41
N PHE A 123 15.50 -19.76 -9.79
CA PHE A 123 16.91 -19.80 -10.16
C PHE A 123 17.87 -20.19 -9.03
N GLY A 124 17.37 -20.29 -7.79
CA GLY A 124 18.12 -20.74 -6.63
C GLY A 124 18.15 -22.25 -6.48
#